data_AF-A0A8T6F638-F1
#
_entry.id   AF-A0A8T6F638-F1
#
_cell.length_a   1.000
_cell.length_b   1.000
_cell.length_c   1.000
_cell.angle_alpha   90.00
_cell.angle_beta   90.00
_cell.angle_gamma   90.00
#
_symmetry.space_group_name_H-M   'P 1'
#
loop_
_entity.id
_entity.type
_entity.pdbx_description
1 polymer ?
#
loop_
_entity_poly.entity_id
_entity_poly.type
_entity_poly.pdbx_seq_one_letter_code
_entity_poly.pdbx_strand_id
1 'polypeptide(L)'
;MRGFVCVTIWGVRRRTLCLRRKTRGIVVLQEWQAVNCGALLAEERRRYGARRRSDRSGPLLPEHLLARLWRAKEGRSLRTVDGRRVKVLYAGRPAPGHGPDFQDAVVRMDGERASGNVELHRRPSDWRAHGHDADPAYDDVMLHIVAQADETGPDLPLAELSRPGTREALEPPLMARLARASSAQFREMLVGSGMARFRERVQAAVHGMGEAGVEQALHETVFDALGYAENRAPFRWLARAVPESKLRRLAISLPPDERPAALERILLDASGLDDEPHTSAGERPSWKTAGVRPVNHPRRRIRGAAVLLARTAAEGLLARCERMAAEGHAVLERLFVVDSPGGALIGTGRAREIVVNAVLPLLAATGNSEAEDLFLRYPSLPENSFAREARRLTGAQGMRLSACEQLGLLRLYRGSIAEG
;
A
#
# COMPACT_ATOMS: atom_id res chain seq x y z
N MET A 1 11.72 -34.88 -17.08
CA MET A 1 13.12 -34.66 -17.51
C MET A 1 13.51 -35.66 -18.60
N ARG A 2 13.68 -35.19 -19.85
CA ARG A 2 14.60 -35.73 -20.87
C ARG A 2 14.95 -34.56 -21.78
N GLY A 3 16.15 -34.00 -21.62
CA GLY A 3 16.56 -32.74 -22.23
C GLY A 3 16.87 -32.87 -23.72
N PHE A 4 16.36 -31.94 -24.52
CA PHE A 4 16.92 -31.64 -25.84
C PHE A 4 18.04 -30.62 -25.63
N VAL A 5 19.25 -30.93 -26.10
CA VAL A 5 20.34 -29.97 -26.14
C VAL A 5 20.34 -29.37 -27.54
N CYS A 6 20.00 -28.09 -27.65
CA CYS A 6 20.09 -27.34 -28.90
C CYS A 6 21.37 -26.50 -28.83
N VAL A 7 22.43 -26.94 -29.52
CA VAL A 7 23.65 -26.15 -29.69
C VAL A 7 23.44 -25.29 -30.94
N THR A 8 23.36 -23.97 -30.77
CA THR A 8 23.30 -23.04 -31.89
C THR A 8 24.72 -22.52 -32.14
N ILE A 9 25.37 -22.97 -33.20
CA ILE A 9 26.64 -22.39 -33.66
C ILE A 9 26.28 -21.27 -34.64
N TRP A 10 26.73 -20.05 -34.37
CA TRP A 10 26.47 -18.88 -35.20
C TRP A 10 27.45 -18.86 -36.38
N GLY A 11 26.95 -19.16 -37.58
CA GLY A 11 27.72 -19.10 -38.82
C GLY A 11 26.87 -19.51 -40.03
N VAL A 12 26.54 -18.52 -40.86
CA VAL A 12 26.03 -18.53 -42.25
C VAL A 12 25.55 -19.88 -42.85
N ARG A 13 24.28 -19.89 -43.28
CA ARG A 13 23.43 -20.93 -43.95
C ARG A 13 22.61 -21.83 -43.01
N ARG A 14 21.29 -21.58 -43.00
CA ARG A 14 20.27 -22.35 -42.27
C ARG A 14 20.17 -23.79 -42.78
N ARG A 15 20.68 -24.75 -42.00
CA ARG A 15 20.15 -26.12 -41.93
C ARG A 15 20.16 -26.56 -40.46
N THR A 16 18.97 -26.71 -39.89
CA THR A 16 18.82 -27.23 -38.52
C THR A 16 18.91 -28.75 -38.57
N LEU A 17 20.02 -29.32 -38.10
CA LEU A 17 20.12 -30.78 -37.89
C LEU A 17 19.56 -31.13 -36.51
N CYS A 18 18.57 -32.02 -36.47
CA CYS A 18 18.04 -32.56 -35.22
C CYS A 18 18.51 -34.02 -35.07
N LEU A 19 19.51 -34.27 -34.21
CA LEU A 19 19.95 -35.63 -33.89
C LEU A 19 19.11 -36.22 -32.76
N ARG A 20 18.52 -37.40 -33.00
CA ARG A 20 17.84 -38.20 -31.98
C ARG A 20 18.77 -39.33 -31.55
N ARG A 21 19.26 -39.34 -30.30
CA ARG A 21 19.94 -40.51 -29.75
C ARG A 21 18.91 -41.61 -29.50
N LYS A 22 18.93 -42.68 -30.30
CA LYS A 22 18.38 -43.98 -29.92
C LYS A 22 19.52 -44.98 -29.83
N THR A 23 19.53 -45.71 -28.72
CA THR A 23 20.36 -46.88 -28.47
C THR A 23 20.10 -47.95 -29.53
N ARG A 24 21.20 -48.46 -30.11
CA ARG A 24 21.35 -49.65 -31.00
C ARG A 24 20.71 -49.58 -32.41
N GLY A 25 21.55 -49.80 -33.42
CA GLY A 25 21.19 -50.20 -34.78
C GLY A 25 21.13 -49.07 -35.81
N ILE A 26 22.07 -49.07 -36.77
CA ILE A 26 21.99 -48.26 -37.99
C ILE A 26 21.03 -48.99 -38.94
N VAL A 27 19.90 -48.36 -39.26
CA VAL A 27 19.07 -48.72 -40.42
C VAL A 27 18.83 -47.45 -41.22
N VAL A 28 19.32 -47.46 -42.46
CA VAL A 28 19.07 -46.44 -43.47
C VAL A 28 17.73 -46.77 -44.12
N LEU A 29 16.74 -45.87 -44.03
CA LEU A 29 15.56 -45.90 -44.90
C LEU A 29 15.14 -44.48 -45.31
N GLN A 30 14.65 -44.43 -46.55
CA GLN A 30 14.53 -43.33 -47.51
C GLN A 30 13.46 -42.24 -47.23
N GLU A 31 13.63 -41.16 -47.99
CA GLU A 31 12.66 -40.17 -48.50
C GLU A 31 11.65 -39.52 -47.54
N TRP A 32 11.85 -38.21 -47.31
CA TRP A 32 10.87 -37.35 -46.65
C TRP A 32 10.10 -36.52 -47.69
N GLN A 33 8.80 -36.77 -47.79
CA GLN A 33 7.85 -35.80 -48.35
C GLN A 33 7.87 -34.52 -47.51
N ALA A 34 7.93 -33.37 -48.19
CA ALA A 34 7.91 -32.05 -47.57
C ALA A 34 6.55 -31.79 -46.90
N VAL A 35 6.43 -32.12 -45.61
CA VAL A 35 5.29 -31.67 -44.80
C VAL A 35 5.49 -30.17 -44.53
N ASN A 36 4.47 -29.39 -44.88
CA ASN A 36 4.48 -27.93 -44.81
C ASN A 36 4.62 -27.44 -43.34
N CYS A 37 5.88 -27.27 -42.88
CA CYS A 37 6.24 -26.89 -41.51
C CYS A 37 5.55 -25.61 -41.00
N GLY A 38 5.04 -24.75 -41.89
CA GLY A 38 4.32 -23.53 -41.52
C GLY A 38 3.01 -23.80 -40.76
N ALA A 39 2.26 -24.84 -41.16
CA ALA A 39 0.96 -25.16 -40.56
C ALA A 39 1.10 -25.78 -39.16
N LEU A 40 2.05 -26.71 -38.99
CA LEU A 40 2.35 -27.36 -37.71
C LEU A 40 2.89 -26.37 -36.67
N LEU A 41 3.74 -25.42 -37.08
CA LEU A 41 4.23 -24.37 -36.18
C LEU A 41 3.14 -23.35 -35.78
N ALA A 42 2.17 -23.08 -36.66
CA ALA A 42 1.04 -22.21 -36.34
C ALA A 42 0.02 -22.90 -35.41
N GLU A 43 -0.16 -24.21 -35.56
CA GLU A 43 -1.05 -25.00 -34.70
C GLU A 43 -0.42 -25.29 -33.33
N GLU A 44 0.89 -25.56 -33.27
CA GLU A 44 1.63 -25.61 -32.00
C GLU A 44 1.62 -24.26 -31.29
N ARG A 45 1.82 -23.13 -31.98
CA ARG A 45 1.71 -21.79 -31.36
C ARG A 45 0.31 -21.51 -30.81
N ARG A 46 -0.75 -21.95 -31.49
CA ARG A 46 -2.14 -21.85 -31.00
C ARG A 46 -2.38 -22.74 -29.78
N ARG A 47 -1.90 -23.99 -29.79
CA ARG A 47 -2.00 -24.92 -28.64
C ARG A 47 -1.13 -24.49 -27.45
N TYR A 48 0.06 -23.92 -27.69
CA TYR A 48 0.94 -23.36 -26.65
C TYR A 48 0.37 -22.05 -26.07
N GLY A 49 -0.26 -21.21 -26.90
CA GLY A 49 -0.98 -20.01 -26.47
C GLY A 49 -2.22 -20.34 -25.62
N ALA A 50 -2.97 -21.39 -25.99
CA ALA A 50 -4.12 -21.88 -25.24
C ALA A 50 -3.74 -22.48 -23.88
N ARG A 51 -2.65 -23.27 -23.80
CA ARG A 51 -2.12 -23.80 -22.52
C ARG A 51 -1.60 -22.72 -21.56
N ARG A 52 -1.15 -21.57 -22.06
CA ARG A 52 -0.75 -20.41 -21.23
C ARG A 52 -1.90 -19.69 -20.57
N ARG A 53 -3.13 -19.80 -21.10
CA ARG A 53 -4.33 -19.22 -20.47
C ARG A 53 -4.78 -20.06 -19.26
N SER A 54 -4.55 -21.37 -19.26
CA SER A 54 -4.99 -22.30 -18.20
C SER A 54 -4.04 -22.43 -17.00
N ASP A 55 -2.82 -21.89 -17.06
CA ASP A 55 -1.80 -22.02 -15.98
C ASP A 55 -1.58 -20.72 -15.17
N ARG A 56 -2.62 -19.87 -15.06
CA ARG A 56 -2.58 -18.57 -14.36
C ARG A 56 -3.01 -18.66 -12.88
N SER A 57 -2.65 -19.73 -12.18
CA SER A 57 -3.10 -20.02 -10.80
C SER A 57 -2.38 -19.23 -9.70
N GLY A 58 -1.41 -18.38 -10.08
CA GLY A 58 -0.67 -17.52 -9.15
C GLY A 58 -1.40 -16.20 -8.84
N PRO A 59 -1.25 -15.66 -7.61
CA PRO A 59 -1.77 -14.35 -7.27
C PRO A 59 -1.10 -13.22 -8.09
N LEU A 60 -1.91 -12.34 -8.67
CA LEU A 60 -1.48 -11.21 -9.52
C LEU A 60 -0.49 -10.28 -8.83
N LEU A 61 0.43 -9.70 -9.60
CA LEU A 61 1.34 -8.66 -9.13
C LEU A 61 0.54 -7.49 -8.53
N PRO A 62 0.88 -7.04 -7.31
CA PRO A 62 0.36 -5.78 -6.75
C PRO A 62 0.77 -4.57 -7.59
N GLU A 63 -0.07 -3.53 -7.57
CA GLU A 63 0.12 -2.29 -8.34
C GLU A 63 1.45 -1.60 -8.05
N HIS A 64 1.92 -1.58 -6.80
CA HIS A 64 3.21 -0.95 -6.49
C HIS A 64 4.42 -1.68 -7.12
N LEU A 65 4.33 -3.00 -7.34
CA LEU A 65 5.35 -3.74 -8.10
C LEU A 65 5.17 -3.50 -9.61
N LEU A 66 3.94 -3.34 -10.07
CA LEU A 66 3.62 -2.99 -11.45
C LEU A 66 4.16 -1.59 -11.80
N ALA A 67 4.04 -0.62 -10.89
CA ALA A 67 4.61 0.72 -11.01
C ALA A 67 6.13 0.69 -11.17
N ARG A 68 6.80 -0.17 -10.41
CA ARG A 68 8.24 -0.40 -10.53
C ARG A 68 8.61 -1.01 -11.88
N LEU A 69 7.85 -2.00 -12.35
CA LEU A 69 8.05 -2.58 -13.68
C LEU A 69 7.84 -1.55 -14.80
N TRP A 70 6.80 -0.73 -14.69
CA TRP A 70 6.48 0.33 -15.62
C TRP A 70 7.62 1.35 -15.69
N ARG A 71 8.10 1.85 -14.55
CA ARG A 71 9.24 2.77 -14.49
C ARG A 71 10.50 2.17 -15.10
N ALA A 72 10.78 0.89 -14.84
CA ALA A 72 11.89 0.17 -15.45
C ALA A 72 11.77 -0.05 -16.98
N LYS A 73 10.62 0.30 -17.60
CA LYS A 73 10.46 0.31 -19.06
C LYS A 73 11.01 1.56 -19.72
N GLU A 74 11.43 2.59 -19.00
CA GLU A 74 12.02 3.77 -19.63
C GLU A 74 13.20 3.40 -20.54
N GLY A 75 13.18 3.93 -21.77
CA GLY A 75 14.10 3.58 -22.86
C GLY A 75 13.82 2.23 -23.54
N ARG A 76 12.93 1.39 -23.00
CA ARG A 76 12.59 0.05 -23.51
C ARG A 76 11.27 0.05 -24.28
N SER A 77 11.00 -1.06 -24.96
CA SER A 77 9.72 -1.28 -25.65
C SER A 77 8.90 -2.38 -24.99
N LEU A 78 7.59 -2.23 -25.10
CA LEU A 78 6.58 -3.21 -24.77
C LEU A 78 5.56 -3.31 -25.91
N ARG A 79 4.60 -4.22 -25.76
CA ARG A 79 3.48 -4.37 -26.68
C ARG A 79 2.18 -4.30 -25.89
N THR A 80 1.20 -3.62 -26.45
CA THR A 80 -0.19 -3.70 -25.99
C THR A 80 -0.80 -5.05 -26.35
N VAL A 81 -1.97 -5.35 -25.76
CA VAL A 81 -2.73 -6.59 -25.98
C VAL A 81 -3.21 -6.71 -27.43
N ASP A 82 -3.56 -5.59 -28.06
CA ASP A 82 -3.91 -5.49 -29.48
C ASP A 82 -2.70 -5.51 -30.43
N GLY A 83 -1.47 -5.56 -29.90
CA GLY A 83 -0.25 -5.78 -30.66
C GLY A 83 0.54 -4.52 -31.02
N ARG A 84 0.03 -3.31 -30.73
CA ARG A 84 0.75 -2.04 -30.97
C ARG A 84 2.09 -2.01 -30.24
N ARG A 85 3.09 -1.43 -30.89
CA ARG A 85 4.44 -1.31 -30.31
C ARG A 85 4.53 -0.01 -29.55
N VAL A 86 4.85 -0.09 -28.27
CA VAL A 86 5.05 1.08 -27.41
C VAL A 86 6.51 1.14 -26.98
N LYS A 87 7.23 2.21 -27.34
CA LYS A 87 8.54 2.53 -26.76
C LYS A 87 8.35 3.60 -25.69
N VAL A 88 8.70 3.29 -24.45
CA VAL A 88 8.59 4.24 -23.35
C VAL A 88 9.79 5.18 -23.41
N LEU A 89 9.56 6.45 -23.70
CA LEU A 89 10.62 7.47 -23.75
C LEU A 89 10.83 8.08 -22.37
N TYR A 90 9.74 8.30 -21.64
CA TYR A 90 9.71 8.74 -20.26
C TYR A 90 8.51 8.09 -19.57
N ALA A 91 8.70 7.47 -18.41
CA ALA A 91 7.63 6.73 -17.73
C ALA A 91 6.57 7.63 -17.07
N GLY A 92 6.85 8.94 -16.96
CA GLY A 92 6.01 9.90 -16.24
C GLY A 92 6.47 10.15 -14.82
N ARG A 93 5.91 11.20 -14.19
CA ARG A 93 6.10 11.50 -12.77
C ARG A 93 5.09 10.67 -11.96
N PRO A 94 5.52 9.94 -10.90
CA PRO A 94 4.59 9.28 -10.00
C PRO A 94 3.66 10.31 -9.35
N ALA A 95 2.36 10.03 -9.33
CA ALA A 95 1.36 10.90 -8.71
C ALA A 95 0.66 10.15 -7.56
N PRO A 96 1.30 10.08 -6.36
CA PRO A 96 0.70 9.40 -5.22
C PRO A 96 -0.51 10.21 -4.73
N GLY A 97 -1.73 9.76 -5.02
CA GLY A 97 -2.95 10.44 -4.58
C GLY A 97 -4.14 10.20 -5.50
N HIS A 98 -4.93 11.25 -5.72
CA HIS A 98 -6.08 11.25 -6.62
C HIS A 98 -5.64 11.46 -8.08
N GLY A 99 -6.23 10.71 -9.00
CA GLY A 99 -5.89 10.72 -10.42
C GLY A 99 -4.94 9.58 -10.82
N PRO A 100 -4.41 9.61 -12.05
CA PRO A 100 -3.66 8.49 -12.59
C PRO A 100 -2.33 8.23 -11.87
N ASP A 101 -1.90 6.97 -11.79
CA ASP A 101 -0.65 6.59 -11.09
C ASP A 101 0.60 7.34 -11.56
N PHE A 102 0.68 7.64 -12.87
CA PHE A 102 1.78 8.40 -13.47
C PHE A 102 1.26 9.51 -14.39
N GLN A 103 1.80 10.71 -14.22
CA GLN A 103 1.46 11.88 -15.01
C GLN A 103 2.55 12.23 -16.03
N ASP A 104 2.16 12.80 -17.16
CA ASP A 104 3.05 13.29 -18.23
C ASP A 104 4.03 12.24 -18.76
N ALA A 105 3.60 10.98 -18.87
CA ALA A 105 4.40 9.97 -19.54
C ALA A 105 4.57 10.32 -21.02
N VAL A 106 5.71 9.94 -21.60
CA VAL A 106 6.00 10.14 -23.02
C VAL A 106 6.34 8.80 -23.64
N VAL A 107 5.56 8.39 -24.63
CA VAL A 107 5.77 7.13 -25.35
C VAL A 107 5.85 7.38 -26.85
N ARG A 108 6.42 6.42 -27.57
CA ARG A 108 6.29 6.32 -29.01
C ARG A 108 5.44 5.09 -29.33
N MET A 109 4.21 5.30 -29.77
CA MET A 109 3.24 4.26 -30.11
C MET A 109 3.15 4.14 -31.63
N ASP A 110 3.50 2.97 -32.16
CA ASP A 110 3.54 2.68 -33.61
C ASP A 110 4.34 3.67 -34.49
N GLY A 111 5.25 4.42 -33.88
CA GLY A 111 6.13 5.38 -34.57
C GLY A 111 5.83 6.84 -34.22
N GLU A 112 4.64 7.12 -33.72
CA GLU A 112 4.21 8.46 -33.34
C GLU A 112 4.44 8.73 -31.86
N ARG A 113 4.81 9.98 -31.53
CA ARG A 113 5.04 10.40 -30.16
C ARG A 113 3.70 10.78 -29.53
N ALA A 114 3.40 10.19 -28.37
CA ALA A 114 2.22 10.48 -27.57
C ALA A 114 2.65 10.88 -26.14
N SER A 115 1.89 11.78 -25.55
CA SER A 115 2.05 12.26 -24.18
C SER A 115 0.71 12.22 -23.46
N GLY A 116 0.71 11.79 -22.21
CA GLY A 116 -0.50 11.64 -21.40
C GLY A 116 -0.23 10.85 -20.13
N ASN A 117 -1.30 10.51 -19.42
CA ASN A 117 -1.21 9.81 -18.15
C ASN A 117 -1.20 8.30 -18.33
N VAL A 118 -0.69 7.58 -17.33
CA VAL A 118 -0.64 6.12 -17.30
C VAL A 118 -1.26 5.64 -16.01
N GLU A 119 -2.25 4.75 -16.14
CA GLU A 119 -2.92 4.11 -15.01
C GLU A 119 -2.50 2.65 -14.89
N LEU A 120 -2.35 2.16 -13.66
CA LEU A 120 -1.90 0.81 -13.35
C LEU A 120 -2.95 0.07 -12.54
N HIS A 121 -3.32 -1.13 -12.98
CA HIS A 121 -4.21 -2.00 -12.21
C HIS A 121 -3.77 -3.44 -12.20
N ARG A 122 -4.36 -4.24 -11.31
CA ARG A 122 -4.16 -5.69 -11.35
C ARG A 122 -4.86 -6.28 -12.58
N ARG A 123 -6.06 -5.80 -12.88
CA ARG A 123 -6.87 -6.19 -14.03
C ARG A 123 -7.48 -4.97 -14.75
N PRO A 124 -7.81 -5.10 -16.03
CA PRO A 124 -8.53 -4.05 -16.75
C PRO A 124 -9.89 -3.70 -16.11
N SER A 125 -10.57 -4.70 -15.53
CA SER A 125 -11.87 -4.55 -14.85
C SER A 125 -11.83 -3.63 -13.63
N ASP A 126 -10.66 -3.44 -13.02
CA ASP A 126 -10.49 -2.57 -11.85
C ASP A 126 -10.76 -1.09 -12.20
N TRP A 127 -10.67 -0.70 -13.48
CA TRP A 127 -10.99 0.65 -13.96
C TRP A 127 -12.40 1.11 -13.53
N ARG A 128 -13.43 0.33 -13.87
CA ARG A 128 -14.82 0.62 -13.46
C ARG A 128 -15.04 0.36 -11.97
N ALA A 129 -14.35 -0.63 -11.40
CA ALA A 129 -14.50 -0.94 -9.98
C ALA A 129 -14.03 0.22 -9.08
N HIS A 130 -13.06 1.00 -9.54
CA HIS A 130 -12.59 2.22 -8.88
C HIS A 130 -13.39 3.47 -9.26
N GLY A 131 -14.29 3.39 -10.24
CA GLY A 131 -15.15 4.49 -10.68
C GLY A 131 -14.46 5.47 -11.64
N HIS A 132 -13.32 5.08 -12.23
CA HIS A 132 -12.53 5.94 -13.10
C HIS A 132 -13.24 6.29 -14.41
N ASP A 133 -14.23 5.49 -14.81
CA ASP A 133 -15.09 5.78 -15.96
C ASP A 133 -16.03 6.98 -15.75
N ALA A 134 -16.20 7.42 -14.50
CA ALA A 134 -17.02 8.58 -14.14
C ALA A 134 -16.20 9.74 -13.55
N ASP A 135 -14.86 9.63 -13.51
CA ASP A 135 -13.98 10.61 -12.90
C ASP A 135 -13.15 11.35 -13.97
N PRO A 136 -13.42 12.64 -14.22
CA PRO A 136 -12.71 13.44 -15.22
C PRO A 136 -11.19 13.52 -15.01
N ALA A 137 -10.68 13.23 -13.80
CA ALA A 137 -9.24 13.17 -13.56
C ALA A 137 -8.52 12.10 -14.39
N TYR A 138 -9.26 11.13 -14.96
CA TYR A 138 -8.73 10.01 -15.73
C TYR A 138 -8.92 10.15 -17.25
N ASP A 139 -9.53 11.25 -17.73
CA ASP A 139 -9.78 11.48 -19.17
C ASP A 139 -8.49 11.52 -20.00
N ASP A 140 -7.39 11.99 -19.40
CA ASP A 140 -6.07 12.10 -20.05
C ASP A 140 -5.23 10.81 -19.97
N VAL A 141 -5.79 9.69 -19.50
CA VAL A 141 -5.08 8.40 -19.47
C VAL A 141 -4.92 7.86 -20.89
N MET A 142 -3.69 7.85 -21.39
CA MET A 142 -3.36 7.38 -22.73
C MET A 142 -2.96 5.90 -22.79
N LEU A 143 -2.64 5.28 -21.66
CA LEU A 143 -2.14 3.91 -21.60
C LEU A 143 -2.52 3.27 -20.26
N HIS A 144 -3.22 2.14 -20.32
CA HIS A 144 -3.56 1.33 -19.16
C HIS A 144 -2.59 0.15 -19.07
N ILE A 145 -1.89 0.04 -17.97
CA ILE A 145 -0.97 -1.07 -17.71
C ILE A 145 -1.59 -2.00 -16.68
N VAL A 146 -1.60 -3.30 -16.97
CA VAL A 146 -2.19 -4.29 -16.09
C VAL A 146 -1.23 -5.41 -15.72
N ALA A 147 -1.42 -5.96 -14.52
CA ALA A 147 -0.72 -7.18 -14.14
C ALA A 147 -1.19 -8.35 -15.01
N GLN A 148 -2.49 -8.50 -15.25
CA GLN A 148 -3.03 -9.52 -16.12
C GLN A 148 -4.23 -8.98 -16.90
N ALA A 149 -4.21 -9.12 -18.22
CA ALA A 149 -5.36 -8.80 -19.05
C ALA A 149 -6.49 -9.83 -18.84
N ASP A 150 -7.71 -9.32 -18.72
CA ASP A 150 -8.98 -10.04 -18.81
C ASP A 150 -9.82 -9.46 -19.98
N GLU A 151 -11.10 -9.87 -20.09
CA GLU A 151 -11.97 -9.52 -21.22
C GLU A 151 -12.69 -8.17 -21.06
N THR A 152 -12.54 -7.47 -19.93
CA THR A 152 -13.38 -6.33 -19.56
C THR A 152 -12.53 -5.14 -19.10
N GLY A 153 -12.52 -4.04 -19.84
CA GLY A 153 -11.76 -2.83 -19.48
C GLY A 153 -12.21 -1.61 -20.29
N PRO A 154 -11.61 -0.43 -20.04
CA PRO A 154 -11.87 0.77 -20.84
C PRO A 154 -11.35 0.59 -22.27
N ASP A 155 -11.87 1.37 -23.22
CA ASP A 155 -11.35 1.42 -24.60
C ASP A 155 -10.08 2.27 -24.67
N LEU A 156 -9.02 1.75 -24.05
CA LEU A 156 -7.71 2.38 -23.95
C LEU A 156 -6.62 1.40 -24.41
N PRO A 157 -5.48 1.91 -24.91
CA PRO A 157 -4.30 1.08 -25.14
C PRO A 157 -3.95 0.31 -23.86
N LEU A 158 -4.03 -1.02 -23.93
CA LEU A 158 -3.83 -1.89 -22.77
C LEU A 158 -2.54 -2.68 -22.91
N ALA A 159 -1.67 -2.68 -21.90
CA ALA A 159 -0.45 -3.48 -21.90
C ALA A 159 -0.30 -4.34 -20.64
N GLU A 160 -0.02 -5.63 -20.84
CA GLU A 160 0.24 -6.59 -19.76
C GLU A 160 1.75 -6.64 -19.44
N LEU A 161 2.14 -6.34 -18.20
CA LEU A 161 3.54 -6.35 -17.78
C LEU A 161 3.95 -7.58 -16.96
N SER A 162 3.02 -8.39 -16.45
CA SER A 162 3.38 -9.64 -15.78
C SER A 162 3.66 -10.74 -16.81
N ARG A 163 4.76 -11.46 -16.63
CA ARG A 163 5.02 -12.75 -17.29
C ARG A 163 5.29 -13.81 -16.21
N PRO A 164 5.12 -15.10 -16.51
CA PRO A 164 5.64 -16.15 -15.63
C PRO A 164 7.13 -15.90 -15.34
N GLY A 165 7.55 -15.90 -14.07
CA GLY A 165 8.92 -15.57 -13.68
C GLY A 165 9.17 -14.08 -13.42
N THR A 166 8.27 -13.15 -13.79
CA THR A 166 8.47 -11.71 -13.54
C THR A 166 8.50 -11.39 -12.05
N ARG A 167 7.73 -12.13 -11.26
CA ARG A 167 7.65 -11.92 -9.82
C ARG A 167 8.90 -12.41 -9.11
N GLU A 168 9.44 -13.53 -9.56
CA GLU A 168 10.71 -14.13 -9.14
C GLU A 168 11.92 -13.33 -9.67
N ALA A 169 11.80 -12.65 -10.81
CA ALA A 169 12.86 -11.75 -11.30
C ALA A 169 12.87 -10.39 -10.59
N LEU A 170 11.77 -10.03 -9.94
CA LEU A 170 11.63 -8.84 -9.10
C LEU A 170 12.12 -9.05 -7.67
N GLU A 171 12.65 -10.24 -7.33
CA GLU A 171 13.25 -10.59 -6.03
C GLU A 171 14.03 -9.38 -5.51
N PRO A 172 13.50 -8.67 -4.50
CA PRO A 172 14.21 -7.52 -3.99
C PRO A 172 15.57 -7.96 -3.45
N PRO A 173 16.58 -7.07 -3.41
CA PRO A 173 17.85 -7.33 -2.71
C PRO A 173 17.64 -7.88 -1.28
N LEU A 174 16.50 -7.52 -0.68
CA LEU A 174 15.99 -8.08 0.55
C LEU A 174 15.89 -9.62 0.52
N MET A 175 15.33 -10.25 -0.51
CA MET A 175 15.16 -11.71 -0.55
C MET A 175 16.49 -12.46 -0.65
N ALA A 176 17.44 -11.94 -1.43
CA ALA A 176 18.79 -12.50 -1.46
C ALA A 176 19.49 -12.39 -0.09
N ARG A 177 19.26 -11.30 0.66
CA ARG A 177 19.75 -11.14 2.04
C ARG A 177 19.03 -12.08 3.02
N LEU A 178 17.72 -12.22 2.88
CA LEU A 178 16.88 -13.06 3.74
C LEU A 178 17.13 -14.55 3.53
N ALA A 179 17.33 -14.99 2.29
CA ALA A 179 17.66 -16.37 1.96
C ALA A 179 18.96 -16.87 2.61
N ARG A 180 19.84 -15.93 3.03
CA ARG A 180 21.11 -16.22 3.71
C ARG A 180 21.03 -16.03 5.22
N ALA A 181 19.96 -15.43 5.74
CA ALA A 181 19.81 -15.16 7.16
C ALA A 181 19.20 -16.37 7.88
N SER A 182 19.71 -16.70 9.06
CA SER A 182 19.01 -17.61 9.98
C SER A 182 17.73 -16.96 10.50
N SER A 183 16.80 -17.76 11.02
CA SER A 183 15.56 -17.24 11.63
C SER A 183 15.82 -16.23 12.75
N ALA A 184 16.92 -16.40 13.51
CA ALA A 184 17.32 -15.47 14.57
C ALA A 184 17.81 -14.14 13.99
N GLN A 185 18.71 -14.19 13.00
CA GLN A 185 19.21 -13.00 12.30
C GLN A 185 18.08 -12.24 11.60
N PHE A 186 17.11 -12.96 11.04
CA PHE A 186 15.95 -12.33 10.42
C PHE A 186 15.12 -11.55 11.44
N ARG A 187 14.78 -12.15 12.60
CA ARG A 187 14.06 -11.44 13.65
C ARG A 187 14.83 -10.23 14.16
N GLU A 188 16.14 -10.35 14.34
CA GLU A 188 17.00 -9.23 14.74
C GLU A 188 16.93 -8.08 13.74
N MET A 189 16.98 -8.37 12.43
CA MET A 189 16.79 -7.36 11.39
C MET A 189 15.41 -6.71 11.44
N LEU A 190 14.36 -7.48 11.72
CA LEU A 190 13.00 -6.96 11.87
C LEU A 190 12.89 -6.03 13.08
N VAL A 191 13.37 -6.46 14.25
CA VAL A 191 13.38 -5.66 15.48
C VAL A 191 14.19 -4.39 15.27
N GLY A 192 15.41 -4.49 14.73
CA GLY A 192 16.26 -3.32 14.47
C GLY A 192 15.59 -2.31 13.53
N SER A 193 14.94 -2.80 12.47
CA SER A 193 14.21 -1.94 11.52
C SER A 193 12.93 -1.34 12.11
N GLY A 194 12.22 -2.09 12.94
CA GLY A 194 11.04 -1.64 13.66
C GLY A 194 11.39 -0.55 14.67
N MET A 195 12.46 -0.76 15.45
CA MET A 195 13.01 0.21 16.39
C MET A 195 13.53 1.47 15.71
N ALA A 196 14.19 1.34 14.55
CA ALA A 196 14.59 2.51 13.77
C ALA A 196 13.38 3.38 13.38
N ARG A 197 12.29 2.76 12.91
CA ARG A 197 11.03 3.48 12.63
C ARG A 197 10.43 4.09 13.90
N PHE A 198 10.45 3.37 15.03
CA PHE A 198 9.94 3.88 16.30
C PHE A 198 10.72 5.13 16.73
N ARG A 199 12.05 5.11 16.68
CA ARG A 199 12.90 6.27 17.00
C ARG A 199 12.63 7.46 16.08
N GLU A 200 12.39 7.25 14.79
CA GLU A 200 11.97 8.35 13.90
C GLU A 200 10.65 8.99 14.36
N ARG A 201 9.70 8.18 14.86
CA ARG A 201 8.44 8.68 15.41
C ARG A 201 8.65 9.40 16.74
N VAL A 202 9.55 8.91 17.59
CA VAL A 202 9.95 9.59 18.84
C VAL A 202 10.55 10.96 18.51
N GLN A 203 11.47 11.05 17.55
CA GLN A 203 12.07 12.33 17.14
C GLN A 203 11.02 13.30 16.57
N ALA A 204 10.09 12.81 15.75
CA ALA A 204 8.98 13.63 15.27
C ALA A 204 8.09 14.13 16.43
N ALA A 205 7.86 13.30 17.45
CA ALA A 205 7.12 13.70 18.65
C ALA A 205 7.89 14.75 19.46
N VAL A 206 9.21 14.58 19.69
CA VAL A 206 10.07 15.59 20.35
C VAL A 206 9.93 16.95 19.67
N HIS A 207 10.02 16.99 18.34
CA HIS A 207 9.85 18.23 17.59
C HIS A 207 8.46 18.84 17.78
N GLY A 208 7.39 18.06 17.62
CA GLY A 208 6.02 18.54 17.80
C GLY A 208 5.72 19.05 19.22
N MET A 209 6.27 18.39 20.25
CA MET A 209 6.15 18.85 21.64
C MET A 209 6.87 20.18 21.87
N GLY A 210 8.00 20.41 21.21
CA GLY A 210 8.73 21.67 21.28
C GLY A 210 7.96 22.85 20.65
N GLU A 211 7.18 22.59 19.58
CA GLU A 211 6.38 23.62 18.91
C GLU A 211 5.06 23.93 19.62
N ALA A 212 4.35 22.89 20.09
CA ALA A 212 2.95 23.03 20.50
C ALA A 212 2.70 22.71 21.98
N GLY A 213 3.67 22.13 22.68
CA GLY A 213 3.49 21.53 24.00
C GLY A 213 3.00 20.07 23.94
N VAL A 214 3.17 19.34 25.04
CA VAL A 214 3.01 17.87 25.05
C VAL A 214 1.58 17.40 24.75
N GLU A 215 0.58 17.98 25.43
CA GLU A 215 -0.84 17.59 25.24
C GLU A 215 -1.33 17.93 23.83
N GLN A 216 -0.94 19.10 23.30
CA GLN A 216 -1.31 19.49 21.94
C GLN A 216 -0.62 18.62 20.89
N ALA A 217 0.66 18.27 21.08
CA ALA A 217 1.35 17.34 20.18
C ALA A 217 0.70 15.95 20.18
N LEU A 218 0.26 15.46 21.35
CA LEU A 218 -0.48 14.20 21.46
C LEU A 218 -1.84 14.28 20.77
N HIS A 219 -2.57 15.36 21.00
CA HIS A 219 -3.83 15.65 20.32
C HIS A 219 -3.69 15.62 18.79
N GLU A 220 -2.71 16.35 18.24
CA GLU A 220 -2.44 16.36 16.80
C GLU A 220 -2.06 14.99 16.25
N THR A 221 -1.25 14.22 16.98
CA THR A 221 -0.79 12.90 16.53
C THR A 221 -1.92 11.87 16.57
N VAL A 222 -2.81 11.94 17.56
CA VAL A 222 -4.01 11.10 17.64
C VAL A 222 -4.98 11.44 16.50
N PHE A 223 -5.22 12.73 16.24
CA PHE A 223 -6.07 13.16 15.13
C PHE A 223 -5.49 12.73 13.78
N ASP A 224 -4.20 12.94 13.54
CA ASP A 224 -3.52 12.44 12.34
C ASP A 224 -3.75 10.93 12.13
N ALA A 225 -3.67 10.13 13.20
CA ALA A 225 -3.90 8.68 13.14
C ALA A 225 -5.37 8.29 12.84
N LEU A 226 -6.35 9.15 13.17
CA LEU A 226 -7.77 8.95 12.82
C LEU A 226 -8.05 9.15 11.33
N GLY A 227 -7.21 9.90 10.62
CA GLY A 227 -7.42 10.29 9.24
C GLY A 227 -7.12 9.24 8.15
N TYR A 228 -6.60 8.06 8.49
CA TYR A 228 -6.15 7.07 7.49
C TYR A 228 -5.17 7.67 6.46
N ALA A 229 -4.90 7.01 5.34
CA ALA A 229 -4.02 7.58 4.31
C ALA A 229 -4.58 8.90 3.73
N GLU A 230 -5.90 8.95 3.50
CA GLU A 230 -6.55 9.98 2.69
C GLU A 230 -6.88 11.27 3.45
N ASN A 231 -7.19 11.20 4.74
CA ASN A 231 -7.68 12.35 5.53
C ASN A 231 -6.71 12.75 6.67
N ARG A 232 -5.45 12.30 6.62
CA ARG A 232 -4.42 12.64 7.62
C ARG A 232 -4.20 14.14 7.77
N ALA A 233 -3.99 14.83 6.66
CA ALA A 233 -3.77 16.28 6.65
C ALA A 233 -5.01 17.05 7.16
N PRO A 234 -6.25 16.75 6.69
CA PRO A 234 -7.47 17.32 7.25
C PRO A 234 -7.62 17.16 8.76
N PHE A 235 -7.37 15.96 9.30
CA PHE A 235 -7.46 15.74 10.74
C PHE A 235 -6.38 16.50 11.52
N ARG A 236 -5.14 16.56 11.01
CA ARG A 236 -4.08 17.34 11.66
C ARG A 236 -4.41 18.82 11.65
N TRP A 237 -4.94 19.34 10.55
CA TRP A 237 -5.42 20.71 10.46
C TRP A 237 -6.51 20.96 11.51
N LEU A 238 -7.49 20.07 11.63
CA LEU A 238 -8.59 20.20 12.58
C LEU A 238 -8.08 20.25 14.03
N ALA A 239 -7.09 19.42 14.36
CA ALA A 239 -6.48 19.39 15.69
C ALA A 239 -5.74 20.69 16.06
N ARG A 240 -5.25 21.44 15.06
CA ARG A 240 -4.64 22.77 15.24
C ARG A 240 -5.69 23.87 15.30
N ALA A 241 -6.71 23.79 14.43
CA ALA A 241 -7.82 24.75 14.39
C ALA A 241 -8.64 24.73 15.69
N VAL A 242 -8.74 23.57 16.34
CA VAL A 242 -9.39 23.43 17.65
C VAL A 242 -8.39 22.84 18.66
N PRO A 243 -7.58 23.66 19.34
CA PRO A 243 -6.55 23.18 20.24
C PRO A 243 -7.08 22.35 21.42
N GLU A 244 -6.27 21.40 21.88
CA GLU A 244 -6.55 20.51 23.01
C GLU A 244 -7.03 21.30 24.23
N SER A 245 -6.32 22.38 24.58
CA SER A 245 -6.64 23.19 25.77
C SER A 245 -8.03 23.84 25.69
N LYS A 246 -8.51 24.19 24.48
CA LYS A 246 -9.85 24.74 24.26
C LYS A 246 -10.90 23.66 24.50
N LEU A 247 -10.69 22.46 23.92
CA LEU A 247 -11.57 21.31 24.09
C LEU A 247 -11.64 20.86 25.55
N ARG A 248 -10.49 20.77 26.22
CA ARG A 248 -10.39 20.36 27.62
C ARG A 248 -11.07 21.34 28.56
N ARG A 249 -10.85 22.65 28.40
CA ARG A 249 -11.53 23.68 29.22
C ARG A 249 -13.05 23.59 29.09
N LEU A 250 -13.57 23.47 27.86
CA LEU A 250 -15.00 23.30 27.65
C LEU A 250 -15.51 22.01 28.30
N ALA A 251 -14.83 20.89 28.08
CA ALA A 251 -15.26 19.61 28.62
C ALA A 251 -15.32 19.62 30.17
N ILE A 252 -14.33 20.22 30.84
CA ILE A 252 -14.31 20.32 32.31
C ILE A 252 -15.46 21.21 32.83
N SER A 253 -15.87 22.22 32.07
CA SER A 253 -17.00 23.10 32.45
C SER A 253 -18.38 22.45 32.32
N LEU A 254 -18.47 21.26 31.71
CA LEU A 254 -19.73 20.58 31.43
C LEU A 254 -19.90 19.28 32.26
N PRO A 255 -21.16 18.90 32.57
CA PRO A 255 -21.48 17.58 33.11
C PRO A 255 -20.94 16.45 32.21
N PRO A 256 -20.42 15.33 32.77
CA PRO A 256 -19.77 14.26 32.01
C PRO A 256 -20.57 13.71 30.82
N ASP A 257 -21.88 13.63 30.93
CA ASP A 257 -22.83 13.15 29.93
C ASP A 257 -23.03 14.12 28.76
N GLU A 258 -22.85 15.43 28.97
CA GLU A 258 -22.97 16.45 27.93
C GLU A 258 -21.68 16.67 27.13
N ARG A 259 -20.52 16.32 27.70
CA ARG A 259 -19.20 16.56 27.11
C ARG A 259 -19.06 16.02 25.68
N PRO A 260 -19.40 14.75 25.38
CA PRO A 260 -19.14 14.21 24.04
C PRO A 260 -19.90 14.98 22.95
N ALA A 261 -21.16 15.33 23.19
CA ALA A 261 -21.99 16.06 22.23
C ALA A 261 -21.48 17.49 22.01
N ALA A 262 -21.05 18.17 23.09
CA ALA A 262 -20.50 19.52 22.99
C ALA A 262 -19.18 19.56 22.20
N LEU A 263 -18.27 18.60 22.47
CA LEU A 263 -17.00 18.50 21.75
C LEU A 263 -17.20 18.08 20.30
N GLU A 264 -18.11 17.15 20.02
CA GLU A 264 -18.45 16.73 18.66
C GLU A 264 -18.94 17.92 17.83
N ARG A 265 -19.82 18.75 18.39
CA ARG A 265 -20.37 19.92 17.70
C ARG A 265 -19.28 20.93 17.29
N ILE A 266 -18.36 21.26 18.19
CA ILE A 266 -17.27 22.21 17.88
C ILE A 266 -16.32 21.63 16.82
N LEU A 267 -16.00 20.34 16.92
CA LEU A 267 -15.13 19.69 15.94
C LEU A 267 -15.78 19.59 14.56
N LEU A 268 -17.09 19.30 14.50
CA LEU A 268 -17.83 19.25 13.24
C LEU A 268 -17.94 20.63 12.58
N ASP A 269 -18.29 21.66 13.35
CA ASP A 269 -18.35 23.06 12.88
C ASP A 269 -17.00 23.49 12.30
N ALA A 270 -15.91 23.32 13.06
CA ALA A 270 -14.56 23.65 12.59
C ALA A 270 -14.11 22.81 11.39
N SER A 271 -14.59 21.56 11.26
CA SER A 271 -14.25 20.70 10.13
C SER A 271 -14.99 21.07 8.84
N GLY A 272 -16.13 21.76 8.93
CA GLY A 272 -17.02 21.99 7.80
C GLY A 272 -17.73 20.74 7.28
N LEU A 273 -17.96 19.75 8.15
CA LEU A 273 -18.66 18.49 7.85
C LEU A 273 -19.99 18.34 8.60
N ASP A 274 -20.55 19.42 9.12
CA ASP A 274 -21.92 19.40 9.63
C ASP A 274 -22.93 19.54 8.48
N ASP A 275 -24.22 19.45 8.81
CA ASP A 275 -25.31 19.53 7.85
C ASP A 275 -25.84 20.97 7.67
N GLU A 276 -25.23 21.96 8.31
CA GLU A 276 -25.74 23.34 8.38
C GLU A 276 -25.09 24.23 7.30
N PRO A 277 -25.85 25.16 6.67
CA PRO A 277 -25.28 26.11 5.74
C PRO A 277 -24.30 27.02 6.47
N HIS A 278 -23.03 26.89 6.11
CA HIS A 278 -21.95 27.60 6.77
C HIS A 278 -21.83 29.04 6.26
N THR A 279 -21.88 29.99 7.18
CA THR A 279 -21.79 31.44 6.88
C THR A 279 -20.38 32.02 7.08
N SER A 280 -19.43 31.23 7.62
CA SER A 280 -18.09 31.70 7.97
C SER A 280 -17.04 31.40 6.89
N ALA A 281 -16.42 32.46 6.36
CA ALA A 281 -15.40 32.46 5.30
C ALA A 281 -14.00 32.00 5.77
N GLY A 282 -13.93 31.03 6.68
CA GLY A 282 -12.65 30.47 7.15
C GLY A 282 -12.04 29.48 6.16
N GLU A 283 -10.71 29.40 6.13
CA GLU A 283 -10.00 28.33 5.43
C GLU A 283 -10.43 26.97 6.02
N ARG A 284 -10.72 25.99 5.16
CA ARG A 284 -11.22 24.68 5.57
C ARG A 284 -10.41 23.56 4.93
N PRO A 285 -10.27 22.42 5.62
CA PRO A 285 -9.54 21.29 5.07
C PRO A 285 -10.36 20.61 3.97
N SER A 286 -9.67 20.16 2.92
CA SER A 286 -10.29 19.35 1.86
C SER A 286 -10.45 17.91 2.31
N TRP A 287 -11.68 17.48 2.58
CA TRP A 287 -12.00 16.11 3.02
C TRP A 287 -12.24 15.17 1.85
N LYS A 288 -11.60 14.00 1.86
CA LYS A 288 -11.99 12.88 0.99
C LYS A 288 -13.12 12.10 1.66
N THR A 289 -14.35 12.28 1.16
CA THR A 289 -15.56 11.59 1.64
C THR A 289 -16.09 10.56 0.63
N ALA A 290 -15.95 10.84 -0.68
CA ALA A 290 -16.30 9.92 -1.75
C ALA A 290 -15.43 8.65 -1.71
N GLY A 291 -16.03 7.48 -1.93
CA GLY A 291 -15.35 6.18 -1.92
C GLY A 291 -14.87 5.71 -0.53
N VAL A 292 -15.05 6.50 0.53
CA VAL A 292 -14.72 6.10 1.89
C VAL A 292 -15.80 5.17 2.44
N ARG A 293 -15.39 3.99 2.93
CA ARG A 293 -16.30 3.05 3.59
C ARG A 293 -17.10 3.76 4.69
N PRO A 294 -18.42 3.56 4.83
CA PRO A 294 -19.24 4.30 5.80
C PRO A 294 -18.67 4.30 7.23
N VAL A 295 -18.11 3.19 7.69
CA VAL A 295 -17.47 3.06 9.02
C VAL A 295 -16.22 3.94 9.21
N ASN A 296 -15.57 4.34 8.12
CA ASN A 296 -14.36 5.17 8.11
C ASN A 296 -14.65 6.65 7.79
N HIS A 297 -15.92 7.03 7.62
CA HIS A 297 -16.28 8.40 7.26
C HIS A 297 -15.73 9.41 8.28
N PRO A 298 -15.15 10.56 7.85
CA PRO A 298 -14.54 11.53 8.75
C PRO A 298 -15.45 12.00 9.90
N ARG A 299 -16.73 12.28 9.62
CA ARG A 299 -17.73 12.64 10.67
C ARG A 299 -17.80 11.62 11.80
N ARG A 300 -17.79 10.31 11.49
CA ARG A 300 -17.81 9.25 12.52
C ARG A 300 -16.52 9.22 13.34
N ARG A 301 -15.39 9.53 12.72
CA ARG A 301 -14.08 9.58 13.40
C ARG A 301 -13.95 10.81 14.29
N ILE A 302 -14.49 11.96 13.86
CA ILE A 302 -14.64 13.16 14.69
C ILE A 302 -15.49 12.85 15.92
N ARG A 303 -16.63 12.18 15.74
CA ARG A 303 -17.45 11.70 16.87
C ARG A 303 -16.67 10.79 17.83
N GLY A 304 -15.89 9.86 17.29
CA GLY A 304 -15.00 9.01 18.08
C GLY A 304 -13.97 9.81 18.89
N ALA A 305 -13.35 10.82 18.29
CA ALA A 305 -12.42 11.73 18.95
C ALA A 305 -13.09 12.52 20.08
N ALA A 306 -14.29 13.04 19.85
CA ALA A 306 -15.05 13.78 20.86
C ALA A 306 -15.34 12.93 22.12
N VAL A 307 -15.75 11.67 21.94
CA VAL A 307 -15.97 10.74 23.07
C VAL A 307 -14.66 10.40 23.79
N LEU A 308 -13.56 10.24 23.06
CA LEU A 308 -12.23 10.01 23.64
C LEU A 308 -11.76 11.21 24.48
N LEU A 309 -11.90 12.43 23.95
CA LEU A 309 -11.51 13.64 24.66
C LEU A 309 -12.40 13.89 25.89
N ALA A 310 -13.70 13.66 25.76
CA ALA A 310 -14.64 13.79 26.88
C ALA A 310 -14.29 12.90 28.08
N ARG A 311 -13.92 11.64 27.82
CA ARG A 311 -13.57 10.67 28.88
C ARG A 311 -12.21 10.92 29.51
N THR A 312 -11.32 11.68 28.87
CA THR A 312 -9.99 12.01 29.42
C THR A 312 -9.89 13.43 29.95
N ALA A 313 -10.88 14.30 29.68
CA ALA A 313 -10.81 15.73 29.96
C ALA A 313 -10.39 16.12 31.39
N ALA A 314 -10.94 15.45 32.42
CA ALA A 314 -10.65 15.78 33.81
C ALA A 314 -9.16 15.59 34.15
N GLU A 315 -8.57 14.52 33.61
CA GLU A 315 -7.20 14.12 33.90
C GLU A 315 -6.18 14.67 32.90
N GLY A 316 -6.56 14.79 31.63
CA GLY A 316 -5.65 14.96 30.50
C GLY A 316 -5.42 13.63 29.78
N LEU A 317 -5.17 13.68 28.48
CA LEU A 317 -4.97 12.48 27.69
C LEU A 317 -3.59 11.86 28.00
N LEU A 318 -2.56 12.69 28.16
CA LEU A 318 -1.20 12.23 28.46
C LEU A 318 -1.14 11.42 29.76
N ALA A 319 -1.58 12.01 30.87
CA ALA A 319 -1.54 11.36 32.18
C ALA A 319 -2.33 10.04 32.20
N ARG A 320 -3.47 10.01 31.48
CA ARG A 320 -4.28 8.79 31.34
C ARG A 320 -3.56 7.72 30.54
N CYS A 321 -2.88 8.10 29.46
CA CYS A 321 -2.04 7.18 28.69
C CYS A 321 -0.86 6.64 29.51
N GLU A 322 -0.17 7.47 30.30
CA GLU A 322 0.96 7.05 31.13
C GLU A 322 0.56 6.00 32.17
N ARG A 323 -0.54 6.24 32.92
CA ARG A 323 -1.02 5.24 33.89
C ARG A 323 -1.43 3.94 33.22
N MET A 324 -2.19 4.01 32.13
CA MET A 324 -2.69 2.83 31.45
C MET A 324 -1.57 2.05 30.72
N ALA A 325 -0.49 2.73 30.32
CA ALA A 325 0.72 2.09 29.80
C ALA A 325 1.39 1.22 30.88
N ALA A 326 1.50 1.72 32.13
CA ALA A 326 2.05 0.97 33.25
C ALA A 326 1.24 -0.30 33.58
N GLU A 327 -0.06 -0.32 33.30
CA GLU A 327 -0.92 -1.50 33.45
C GLU A 327 -0.83 -2.48 32.26
N GLY A 328 -0.17 -2.08 31.17
CA GLY A 328 0.10 -2.92 30.00
C GLY A 328 -0.71 -2.60 28.75
N HIS A 329 -0.28 -3.18 27.63
CA HIS A 329 -0.76 -2.82 26.29
C HIS A 329 -2.27 -2.96 26.11
N ALA A 330 -2.90 -3.98 26.72
CA ALA A 330 -4.32 -4.25 26.55
C ALA A 330 -5.20 -3.20 27.25
N VAL A 331 -4.73 -2.68 28.39
CA VAL A 331 -5.41 -1.60 29.11
C VAL A 331 -5.30 -0.33 28.28
N LEU A 332 -4.08 0.05 27.87
CA LEU A 332 -3.84 1.21 27.02
C LEU A 332 -4.64 1.16 25.70
N GLU A 333 -4.73 0.01 25.03
CA GLU A 333 -5.53 -0.15 23.80
C GLU A 333 -7.02 0.16 24.05
N ARG A 334 -7.58 -0.34 25.16
CA ARG A 334 -9.00 -0.14 25.51
C ARG A 334 -9.37 1.33 25.70
N LEU A 335 -8.43 2.18 26.13
CA LEU A 335 -8.67 3.62 26.24
C LEU A 335 -9.19 4.22 24.92
N PHE A 336 -8.59 3.79 23.82
CA PHE A 336 -8.85 4.29 22.47
C PHE A 336 -10.00 3.56 21.77
N VAL A 337 -10.54 2.49 22.34
CA VAL A 337 -11.75 1.85 21.81
C VAL A 337 -12.96 2.70 22.17
N VAL A 338 -13.73 3.05 21.15
CA VAL A 338 -14.93 3.88 21.29
C VAL A 338 -16.09 3.19 20.57
N ASP A 339 -17.03 2.69 21.33
CA ASP A 339 -18.24 2.06 20.84
C ASP A 339 -19.41 3.06 20.73
N SER A 340 -20.37 2.72 19.86
CA SER A 340 -21.64 3.43 19.76
C SER A 340 -22.76 2.43 19.38
N PRO A 341 -24.04 2.77 19.58
CA PRO A 341 -25.15 1.90 19.17
C PRO A 341 -25.12 1.51 17.68
N GLY A 342 -24.56 2.36 16.81
CA GLY A 342 -24.34 2.10 15.38
C GLY A 342 -22.99 1.46 15.05
N GLY A 343 -22.42 0.69 15.98
CA GLY A 343 -21.11 0.05 15.88
C GLY A 343 -19.95 0.93 16.35
N ALA A 344 -18.74 0.37 16.35
CA ALA A 344 -17.54 1.07 16.83
C ALA A 344 -17.25 2.34 16.02
N LEU A 345 -17.02 3.45 16.74
CA LEU A 345 -16.48 4.71 16.19
C LEU A 345 -14.96 4.63 16.08
N ILE A 346 -14.32 3.99 17.05
CA ILE A 346 -12.91 3.59 17.01
C ILE A 346 -12.83 2.13 17.47
N GLY A 347 -12.69 1.21 16.52
CA GLY A 347 -12.55 -0.22 16.82
C GLY A 347 -11.13 -0.60 17.26
N THR A 348 -10.98 -1.81 17.79
CA THR A 348 -9.72 -2.36 18.33
C THR A 348 -8.53 -2.22 17.36
N GLY A 349 -8.73 -2.53 16.08
CA GLY A 349 -7.66 -2.40 15.09
C GLY A 349 -7.15 -0.96 14.92
N ARG A 350 -8.05 0.02 14.95
CA ARG A 350 -7.69 1.45 14.86
C ARG A 350 -7.07 1.94 16.17
N ALA A 351 -7.64 1.54 17.31
CA ALA A 351 -7.07 1.83 18.62
C ALA A 351 -5.62 1.36 18.71
N ARG A 352 -5.33 0.13 18.27
CA ARG A 352 -3.97 -0.40 18.20
C ARG A 352 -3.04 0.42 17.29
N GLU A 353 -3.51 0.80 16.11
CA GLU A 353 -2.72 1.66 15.21
C GLU A 353 -2.40 3.02 15.83
N ILE A 354 -3.35 3.63 16.55
CA ILE A 354 -3.16 4.89 17.29
C ILE A 354 -2.11 4.68 18.38
N VAL A 355 -2.26 3.65 19.22
CA VAL A 355 -1.32 3.41 20.32
C VAL A 355 0.11 3.21 19.81
N VAL A 356 0.29 2.34 18.81
CA VAL A 356 1.62 1.98 18.31
C VAL A 356 2.29 3.09 17.50
N ASN A 357 1.53 3.83 16.68
CA ASN A 357 2.13 4.84 15.78
C ASN A 357 2.09 6.28 16.33
N ALA A 358 1.26 6.56 17.34
CA ALA A 358 1.10 7.90 17.92
C ALA A 358 1.47 7.94 19.41
N VAL A 359 0.83 7.12 20.24
CA VAL A 359 0.93 7.23 21.70
C VAL A 359 2.28 6.77 22.23
N LEU A 360 2.71 5.54 21.91
CA LEU A 360 3.97 4.99 22.44
C LEU A 360 5.19 5.83 22.02
N PRO A 361 5.33 6.31 20.76
CA PRO A 361 6.42 7.20 20.42
C PRO A 361 6.41 8.51 21.20
N LEU A 362 5.23 9.08 21.48
CA LEU A 362 5.12 10.31 22.26
C LEU A 362 5.44 10.07 23.74
N LEU A 363 4.97 8.97 24.34
CA LEU A 363 5.34 8.60 25.70
C LEU A 363 6.86 8.38 25.82
N ALA A 364 7.48 7.69 24.86
CA ALA A 364 8.94 7.55 24.85
C ALA A 364 9.64 8.91 24.74
N ALA A 365 9.06 9.85 23.97
CA ALA A 365 9.59 11.20 23.84
C ALA A 365 9.47 12.03 25.13
N THR A 366 8.52 11.74 26.02
CA THR A 366 8.42 12.36 27.36
C THR A 366 9.37 11.71 28.38
N GLY A 367 10.11 10.67 27.99
CA GLY A 367 11.00 9.91 28.87
C GLY A 367 10.33 8.76 29.60
N ASN A 368 9.12 8.35 29.19
CA ASN A 368 8.45 7.19 29.77
C ASN A 368 9.21 5.89 29.45
N SER A 369 9.73 5.23 30.49
CA SER A 369 10.57 4.03 30.36
C SER A 369 9.81 2.79 29.84
N GLU A 370 8.48 2.74 30.00
CA GLU A 370 7.68 1.59 29.59
C GLU A 370 7.39 1.59 28.08
N ALA A 371 7.46 2.76 27.43
CA ALA A 371 6.95 2.94 26.07
C ALA A 371 7.70 2.08 25.03
N GLU A 372 9.03 2.01 25.12
CA GLU A 372 9.86 1.19 24.21
C GLU A 372 9.65 -0.30 24.44
N ASP A 373 9.59 -0.72 25.71
CA ASP A 373 9.39 -2.12 26.08
C ASP A 373 7.99 -2.62 25.67
N LEU A 374 6.96 -1.79 25.87
CA LEU A 374 5.62 -2.03 25.36
C LEU A 374 5.60 -2.13 23.83
N PHE A 375 6.31 -1.24 23.13
CA PHE A 375 6.38 -1.28 21.66
C PHE A 375 7.02 -2.59 21.14
N LEU A 376 8.11 -3.03 21.77
CA LEU A 376 8.81 -4.28 21.42
C LEU A 376 7.90 -5.50 21.55
N ARG A 377 7.11 -5.57 22.62
CA ARG A 377 6.20 -6.70 22.93
C ARG A 377 4.77 -6.53 22.42
N TYR A 378 4.42 -5.37 21.85
CA TYR A 378 3.06 -5.09 21.43
C TYR A 378 2.57 -6.12 20.40
N PRO A 379 1.31 -6.61 20.46
CA PRO A 379 0.75 -7.48 19.43
C PRO A 379 0.80 -6.84 18.03
N SER A 380 0.91 -7.67 16.99
CA SER A 380 0.84 -7.19 15.61
C SER A 380 -0.39 -6.32 15.32
N LEU A 381 -0.17 -5.35 14.45
CA LEU A 381 -1.17 -4.48 13.85
C LEU A 381 -2.06 -5.28 12.87
N PRO A 382 -3.32 -4.83 12.65
CA PRO A 382 -4.18 -5.38 11.63
C PRO A 382 -3.49 -5.44 10.26
N GLU A 383 -3.61 -6.57 9.57
CA GLU A 383 -2.97 -6.75 8.27
C GLU A 383 -3.77 -6.10 7.13
N ASN A 384 -3.13 -5.19 6.41
CA ASN A 384 -3.60 -4.73 5.10
C ASN A 384 -2.98 -5.57 3.97
N SER A 385 -3.38 -5.30 2.73
CA SER A 385 -2.86 -5.98 1.53
C SER A 385 -1.33 -5.91 1.45
N PHE A 386 -0.76 -4.76 1.79
CA PHE A 386 0.67 -4.52 1.78
C PHE A 386 1.44 -5.35 2.81
N ALA A 387 0.91 -5.49 4.03
CA ALA A 387 1.49 -6.33 5.08
C ALA A 387 1.45 -7.83 4.72
N ARG A 388 0.33 -8.28 4.13
CA ARG A 388 0.22 -9.66 3.61
C ARG A 388 1.24 -9.93 2.52
N GLU A 389 1.46 -8.96 1.64
CA GLU A 389 2.44 -9.09 0.57
C GLU A 389 3.87 -9.15 1.10
N ALA A 390 4.22 -8.24 2.01
CA ALA A 390 5.54 -8.22 2.63
C ALA A 390 5.85 -9.56 3.29
N ARG A 391 4.90 -10.12 4.08
CA ARG A 391 5.04 -11.44 4.70
C ARG A 391 5.25 -12.55 3.70
N ARG A 392 4.48 -12.54 2.62
CA ARG A 392 4.57 -13.54 1.55
C ARG A 392 5.94 -13.52 0.90
N LEU A 393 6.42 -12.34 0.54
CA LEU A 393 7.69 -12.22 -0.18
C LEU A 393 8.86 -12.58 0.73
N THR A 394 8.88 -12.11 1.98
CA THR A 394 9.99 -12.38 2.90
C THR A 394 9.99 -13.78 3.52
N GLY A 395 9.08 -14.67 3.11
CA GLY A 395 8.90 -15.97 3.74
C GLY A 395 8.40 -15.92 5.18
N ALA A 396 7.91 -14.76 5.66
CA ALA A 396 7.39 -14.59 7.02
C ALA A 396 5.93 -15.06 7.17
N GLN A 397 5.44 -15.88 6.25
CA GLN A 397 4.10 -16.45 6.32
C GLN A 397 3.98 -17.37 7.53
N GLY A 398 2.90 -17.21 8.31
CA GLY A 398 2.68 -18.01 9.52
C GLY A 398 3.52 -17.61 10.73
N MET A 399 4.50 -16.71 10.58
CA MET A 399 5.22 -16.16 11.74
C MET A 399 4.28 -15.33 12.61
N ARG A 400 4.31 -15.54 13.92
CA ARG A 400 3.73 -14.60 14.88
C ARG A 400 4.74 -13.47 15.08
N LEU A 401 4.35 -12.26 14.67
CA LEU A 401 5.18 -11.06 14.77
C LEU A 401 4.61 -10.12 15.82
N SER A 402 5.47 -9.42 16.54
CA SER A 402 5.10 -8.22 17.31
C SER A 402 4.83 -7.04 16.38
N ALA A 403 4.29 -5.94 16.91
CA ALA A 403 4.14 -4.69 16.17
C ALA A 403 5.51 -4.16 15.70
N CYS A 404 6.54 -4.25 16.54
CA CYS A 404 7.91 -3.86 16.19
C CYS A 404 8.42 -4.69 14.99
N GLU A 405 8.33 -6.02 15.07
CA GLU A 405 8.78 -6.90 13.98
C GLU A 405 7.98 -6.67 12.69
N GLN A 406 6.65 -6.51 12.78
CA GLN A 406 5.79 -6.25 11.62
C GLN A 406 6.09 -4.89 10.97
N LEU A 407 6.30 -3.84 11.76
CA LEU A 407 6.68 -2.53 11.24
C LEU A 407 8.09 -2.54 10.64
N GLY A 408 9.00 -3.32 11.22
CA GLY A 408 10.33 -3.57 10.65
C GLY A 408 10.27 -4.28 9.31
N LEU A 409 9.41 -5.30 9.21
CA LEU A 409 9.14 -6.01 7.95
C LEU A 409 8.65 -5.05 6.88
N LEU A 410 7.67 -4.21 7.22
CA LEU A 410 7.12 -3.20 6.30
C LEU A 410 8.16 -2.17 5.88
N ARG A 411 9.05 -1.76 6.79
CA ARG A 411 10.14 -0.82 6.51
C ARG A 411 11.15 -1.42 5.54
N LEU A 412 11.65 -2.63 5.83
CA LEU A 412 12.58 -3.34 4.95
C LEU A 412 11.98 -3.57 3.57
N TYR A 413 10.72 -3.99 3.53
CA TYR A 413 10.01 -4.20 2.28
C TYR A 413 9.89 -2.92 1.45
N ARG A 414 9.51 -1.79 2.06
CA ARG A 414 9.47 -0.48 1.39
C ARG A 414 10.84 -0.01 0.90
N GLY A 415 11.88 -0.15 1.73
CA GLY A 415 13.25 0.20 1.32
C GLY A 415 13.68 -0.58 0.08
N SER A 416 13.35 -1.87 0.03
CA SER A 416 13.65 -2.73 -1.13
C SER A 416 12.87 -2.37 -2.41
N ILE A 417 11.75 -1.65 -2.29
CA ILE A 417 11.01 -1.10 -3.43
C ILE A 417 11.64 0.21 -3.90
N ALA A 418 12.19 1.01 -3.00
CA ALA A 418 12.77 2.32 -3.32
C ALA A 418 14.18 2.24 -3.93
N GLU A 419 14.95 1.20 -3.58
CA GLU A 419 16.34 1.01 -4.02
C GLU A 419 16.53 0.44 -5.43
N GLY A 420 15.46 0.06 -6.15
CA GLY A 420 15.60 -0.49 -7.51
C GLY A 420 14.34 -0.44 -8.33
#